data_AF-A0A507DSK8-F1
#
_entry.id   AF-A0A507DSK8-F1
#
_cell.length_a   1.000
_cell.length_b   1.000
_cell.length_c   1.000
_cell.angle_alpha   90.00
_cell.angle_beta   90.00
_cell.angle_gamma   90.00
#
_symmetry.space_group_name_H-M   'P 1'
#
loop_
_entity.id
_entity.type
_entity.pdbx_description
1 polymer ?
#
loop_
_entity_poly.entity_id
_entity_poly.type
_entity_poly.pdbx_seq_one_letter_code
_entity_poly.pdbx_strand_id
1 'polypeptide(L)'
;MIDMIANEVIDVRSRFTRLCYMKAADFEAFRQVHVTYFRNWGVKMEAFLKQRGTLWACTDSISYADFLLFELLSQHVLLESSMLDEFPLLAAYKARFEALEFMRAFMKKPAFSLPLNNKTATFR
;
A
#
# COMPACT_ATOMS: atom_id res chain seq x y z
N MET A 1 -5.34 8.58 -16.42
CA MET A 1 -5.18 8.88 -14.97
C MET A 1 -5.08 7.61 -14.14
N ILE A 2 -5.97 6.63 -14.38
CA ILE A 2 -5.86 5.29 -13.77
C ILE A 2 -4.46 4.71 -13.97
N ASP A 3 -3.95 4.73 -15.21
CA ASP A 3 -2.60 4.20 -15.50
C ASP A 3 -1.47 4.96 -14.80
N MET A 4 -1.64 6.27 -14.58
CA MET A 4 -0.65 7.08 -13.87
C MET A 4 -0.59 6.68 -12.40
N ILE A 5 -1.74 6.51 -11.73
CA ILE A 5 -1.77 6.04 -10.34
C ILE A 5 -1.27 4.61 -10.23
N ALA A 6 -1.65 3.74 -11.17
CA ALA A 6 -1.14 2.37 -11.19
C ALA A 6 0.38 2.34 -11.31
N ASN A 7 0.97 3.12 -12.24
CA ASN A 7 2.42 3.20 -12.40
C ASN A 7 3.12 3.78 -11.16
N GLU A 8 2.59 4.85 -10.57
CA GLU A 8 3.12 5.44 -9.34
C GLU A 8 3.13 4.43 -8.18
N VAL A 9 2.04 3.68 -8.01
CA VAL A 9 1.94 2.61 -7.00
C VAL A 9 2.95 1.49 -7.27
N ILE A 10 3.14 1.10 -8.53
CA ILE A 10 4.11 0.08 -8.93
C ILE A 10 5.54 0.51 -8.63
N ASP A 11 5.88 1.79 -8.76
CA ASP A 11 7.21 2.30 -8.43
C ASP A 11 7.52 2.15 -6.94
N VAL A 12 6.56 2.48 -6.05
CA VAL A 12 6.69 2.26 -4.60
C VAL A 12 6.77 0.77 -4.28
N ARG A 13 5.91 -0.04 -4.90
CA ARG A 13 5.89 -1.51 -4.72
C ARG A 13 7.22 -2.15 -5.14
N SER A 14 7.83 -1.68 -6.22
CA SER A 14 9.11 -2.19 -6.71
C SER A 14 10.25 -1.94 -5.71
N ARG A 15 10.25 -0.77 -5.07
CA ARG A 15 11.20 -0.43 -3.99
C ARG A 15 10.96 -1.27 -2.74
N PHE A 16 9.70 -1.43 -2.35
CA PHE A 16 9.32 -2.28 -1.22
C PHE A 16 9.70 -3.75 -1.46
N THR A 17 9.49 -4.25 -2.67
CA THR A 17 9.94 -5.60 -3.07
C THR A 17 11.45 -5.71 -2.89
N ARG A 18 12.24 -4.75 -3.39
CA ARG A 18 13.69 -4.76 -3.21
C ARG A 18 14.10 -4.81 -1.73
N LEU A 19 13.41 -4.05 -0.85
CA LEU A 19 13.61 -4.12 0.60
C LEU A 19 13.35 -5.54 1.14
N CYS A 20 12.24 -6.17 0.74
CA CYS A 20 11.84 -7.50 1.22
C CYS A 20 12.88 -8.59 0.93
N TYR A 21 13.72 -8.42 -0.10
CA TYR A 21 14.79 -9.37 -0.46
C TYR A 21 16.20 -8.88 -0.11
N MET A 22 16.33 -7.81 0.67
CA MET A 22 17.63 -7.43 1.24
C MET A 22 18.14 -8.50 2.20
N LYS A 23 19.46 -8.62 2.36
CA LYS A 23 20.05 -9.49 3.37
C LYS A 23 19.59 -9.06 4.77
N ALA A 24 19.37 -10.02 5.66
CA ALA A 24 18.91 -9.76 7.03
C ALA A 24 19.81 -8.77 7.79
N ALA A 25 21.13 -8.82 7.56
CA ALA A 25 22.10 -7.90 8.18
C ALA A 25 21.89 -6.43 7.77
N ASP A 26 21.36 -6.18 6.58
CA ASP A 26 21.17 -4.83 6.04
C ASP A 26 19.70 -4.36 6.13
N PHE A 27 18.77 -5.29 6.40
CA PHE A 27 17.33 -5.06 6.27
C PHE A 27 16.84 -3.88 7.08
N GLU A 28 17.23 -3.75 8.36
CA GLU A 28 16.71 -2.68 9.21
C GLU A 28 17.17 -1.29 8.76
N ALA A 29 18.43 -1.16 8.33
CA ALA A 29 18.94 0.09 7.79
C ALA A 29 18.17 0.51 6.53
N PHE A 30 17.93 -0.43 5.60
CA PHE A 30 17.13 -0.16 4.40
C PHE A 30 15.64 0.03 4.69
N ARG A 31 15.09 -0.63 5.71
CA ARG A 31 13.72 -0.47 6.18
C ARG A 31 13.49 0.98 6.60
N GLN A 32 14.37 1.55 7.41
CA GLN A 32 14.25 2.95 7.84
C GLN A 32 14.29 3.93 6.66
N VAL A 33 15.17 3.69 5.67
CA VAL A 33 15.23 4.49 4.44
C VAL A 33 13.94 4.37 3.63
N HIS A 34 13.38 3.17 3.54
CA HIS A 34 12.12 2.92 2.83
C HIS A 34 10.92 3.57 3.53
N VAL A 35 10.87 3.52 4.86
CA VAL A 35 9.83 4.19 5.66
C VAL A 35 9.84 5.70 5.38
N THR A 36 11.02 6.35 5.42
CA THR A 36 11.14 7.78 5.08
C THR A 36 10.70 8.06 3.64
N TYR A 37 11.08 7.20 2.69
CA TYR A 37 10.64 7.32 1.31
C TYR A 37 9.11 7.21 1.18
N PHE A 38 8.49 6.22 1.82
CA PHE A 38 7.06 6.02 1.81
C PHE A 38 6.32 7.21 2.43
N ARG A 39 6.80 7.76 3.55
CA ARG A 39 6.21 8.97 4.16
C ARG A 39 6.21 10.15 3.18
N ASN A 40 7.33 10.40 2.50
CA ASN A 40 7.42 11.46 1.50
C ASN A 40 6.48 11.24 0.29
N TRP A 41 6.29 9.98 -0.11
CA TRP A 41 5.30 9.61 -1.12
C TRP A 41 3.86 9.81 -0.60
N GLY A 42 3.59 9.41 0.65
CA GLY A 42 2.32 9.55 1.34
C GLY A 42 1.85 11.00 1.39
N VAL A 43 2.74 11.95 1.70
CA VAL A 43 2.43 13.39 1.66
C VAL A 43 1.88 13.83 0.29
N LYS A 44 2.50 13.38 -0.80
CA LYS A 44 2.07 13.71 -2.16
C LYS A 44 0.74 13.04 -2.51
N MET A 45 0.59 11.78 -2.15
CA MET A 45 -0.62 11.01 -2.43
C MET A 45 -1.82 11.54 -1.63
N GLU A 46 -1.61 11.92 -0.38
CA GLU A 46 -2.60 12.55 0.49
C GLU A 46 -3.08 13.89 -0.10
N ALA A 47 -2.15 14.74 -0.54
CA ALA A 47 -2.47 15.99 -1.22
C ALA A 47 -3.23 15.76 -2.53
N PHE A 48 -2.82 14.75 -3.31
CA PHE A 48 -3.52 14.34 -4.52
C PHE A 48 -4.96 13.91 -4.24
N LEU A 49 -5.19 13.01 -3.29
CA LEU A 49 -6.54 12.56 -2.91
C LEU A 49 -7.41 13.73 -2.46
N LYS A 50 -6.86 14.64 -1.65
CA LYS A 50 -7.55 15.86 -1.21
C LYS A 50 -7.94 16.75 -2.39
N GLN A 51 -7.04 16.96 -3.35
CA GLN A 51 -7.31 17.78 -4.53
C GLN A 51 -8.35 17.15 -5.46
N ARG A 52 -8.32 15.83 -5.62
CA ARG A 52 -9.25 15.11 -6.50
C ARG A 52 -10.68 15.15 -5.99
N GLY A 53 -10.89 14.93 -4.70
CA GLY A 53 -12.23 14.92 -4.09
C GLY A 53 -13.15 13.81 -4.61
N THR A 54 -12.61 12.79 -5.28
CA THR A 54 -13.35 11.61 -5.76
C THR A 54 -13.37 10.50 -4.71
N LEU A 55 -14.36 9.60 -4.79
CA LEU A 55 -14.48 8.49 -3.83
C LEU A 55 -13.30 7.51 -3.88
N TRP A 56 -12.82 7.21 -5.10
CA TRP A 56 -11.66 6.35 -5.36
C TRP A 56 -10.53 7.15 -6.02
N ALA A 57 -9.36 6.54 -6.24
CA ALA A 57 -8.14 7.27 -6.56
C ALA A 57 -8.26 8.12 -7.84
N CYS A 58 -9.08 7.69 -8.81
CA CYS A 58 -9.26 8.40 -10.07
C CYS A 58 -10.67 8.91 -10.33
N THR A 59 -11.70 8.16 -9.90
CA THR A 59 -13.12 8.41 -10.21
C THR A 59 -14.02 8.01 -9.03
N ASP A 60 -15.34 8.21 -9.14
CA ASP A 60 -16.29 7.73 -8.13
C ASP A 60 -16.61 6.23 -8.26
N SER A 61 -16.21 5.61 -9.37
CA SER A 61 -16.25 4.16 -9.56
C SER A 61 -14.88 3.53 -9.29
N ILE A 62 -14.89 2.35 -8.70
CA ILE A 62 -13.69 1.57 -8.43
C ILE A 62 -13.06 1.08 -9.75
N SER A 63 -11.74 1.02 -9.77
CA SER A 63 -10.88 0.63 -10.89
C SER A 63 -9.74 -0.26 -10.41
N TYR A 64 -8.97 -0.85 -11.34
CA TYR A 64 -7.86 -1.73 -10.98
C TYR A 64 -6.75 -1.00 -10.19
N ALA A 65 -6.55 0.30 -10.40
CA ALA A 65 -5.57 1.10 -9.67
C ALA A 65 -5.89 1.16 -8.16
N ASP A 66 -7.17 1.08 -7.80
CA ASP A 66 -7.62 1.14 -6.41
C ASP A 66 -7.28 -0.16 -5.66
N PHE A 67 -7.27 -1.30 -6.36
CA PHE A 67 -6.81 -2.58 -5.83
C PHE A 67 -5.29 -2.54 -5.56
N LEU A 68 -4.51 -2.02 -6.52
CA LEU A 68 -3.06 -1.86 -6.36
C LEU A 68 -2.73 -0.93 -5.19
N LEU A 69 -3.44 0.20 -5.08
CA LEU A 69 -3.25 1.13 -3.97
C LEU A 69 -3.62 0.48 -2.64
N PHE A 70 -4.75 -0.22 -2.55
CA PHE A 70 -5.14 -0.95 -1.34
C PHE A 70 -4.08 -1.99 -0.93
N GLU A 71 -3.59 -2.77 -1.88
CA GLU A 71 -2.53 -3.75 -1.64
C GLU A 71 -1.27 -3.06 -1.10
N LEU A 72 -0.80 -2.00 -1.78
CA LEU A 72 0.37 -1.23 -1.35
C LEU A 72 0.21 -0.73 0.09
N LEU A 73 -0.92 -0.09 0.42
CA LEU A 73 -1.17 0.41 1.77
C LEU A 73 -1.18 -0.72 2.81
N SER A 74 -1.78 -1.86 2.47
CA SER A 74 -1.84 -3.03 3.36
C SER A 74 -0.45 -3.62 3.62
N GLN A 75 0.38 -3.76 2.59
CA GLN A 75 1.77 -4.22 2.70
C GLN A 75 2.60 -3.32 3.63
N HIS A 76 2.40 -2.01 3.54
CA HIS A 76 3.17 -1.06 4.33
C HIS A 76 2.70 -0.98 5.79
N VAL A 77 1.41 -1.17 6.07
CA VAL A 77 0.91 -1.35 7.45
C VAL A 77 1.47 -2.62 8.09
N LEU A 78 1.67 -3.69 7.31
CA LEU A 78 2.35 -4.89 7.81
C LEU A 78 3.84 -4.65 8.10
N LEU A 79 4.51 -3.76 7.33
CA LEU A 79 5.91 -3.40 7.57
C LEU A 79 6.09 -2.52 8.82
N GLU A 80 5.16 -1.60 9.06
CA GLU A 80 5.13 -0.70 10.22
C GLU A 80 3.67 -0.33 10.51
N SER A 81 3.14 -0.71 11.67
CA SER A 81 1.70 -0.53 11.96
C SER A 81 1.25 0.92 11.94
N SER A 82 2.15 1.86 12.26
CA SER A 82 1.92 3.30 12.28
C SER A 82 2.13 3.99 10.92
N MET A 83 2.33 3.24 9.83
CA MET A 83 2.70 3.83 8.53
C MET A 83 1.67 4.85 8.00
N LEU A 84 0.40 4.71 8.40
CA LEU A 84 -0.69 5.57 7.92
C LEU A 84 -1.18 6.57 8.97
N ASP A 85 -0.58 6.63 10.16
CA ASP A 85 -1.06 7.48 11.27
C ASP A 85 -1.04 8.97 10.91
N GLU A 86 -0.07 9.39 10.08
CA GLU A 86 0.09 10.75 9.59
C GLU A 86 -0.71 11.05 8.30
N PHE A 87 -1.42 10.06 7.74
CA PHE A 87 -2.14 10.15 6.46
C PHE A 87 -3.63 9.76 6.59
N PRO A 88 -4.48 10.63 7.17
CA PRO A 88 -5.88 10.30 7.46
C PRO A 88 -6.72 9.92 6.24
N LEU A 89 -6.50 10.53 5.06
CA LEU A 89 -7.21 10.19 3.83
C LEU A 89 -6.76 8.83 3.30
N LEU A 90 -5.46 8.52 3.31
CA LEU A 90 -4.97 7.17 2.96
C LEU A 90 -5.47 6.10 3.93
N ALA A 91 -5.48 6.37 5.23
CA ALA A 91 -6.04 5.47 6.23
C ALA A 91 -7.54 5.23 5.98
N ALA A 92 -8.31 6.31 5.77
CA ALA A 92 -9.73 6.22 5.42
C ALA A 92 -9.97 5.53 4.07
N TYR A 93 -9.06 5.70 3.11
CA TYR A 93 -9.09 5.04 1.81
C TYR A 93 -9.00 3.52 1.96
N LYS A 94 -7.98 3.04 2.70
CA LYS A 94 -7.80 1.62 2.99
C LYS A 94 -9.03 1.05 3.69
N ALA A 95 -9.50 1.71 4.75
CA ALA A 95 -10.66 1.26 5.51
C ALA A 95 -11.94 1.17 4.66
N ARG A 96 -12.15 2.14 3.75
CA ARG A 96 -13.28 2.14 2.82
C ARG A 96 -13.21 0.98 1.82
N PHE A 97 -12.01 0.66 1.33
CA PHE A 97 -11.81 -0.50 0.45
C PHE A 97 -12.09 -1.82 1.18
N GLU A 98 -11.63 -1.94 2.43
CA GLU A 98 -11.90 -3.10 3.29
C GLU A 98 -13.38 -3.29 3.61
N ALA A 99 -14.16 -2.20 3.63
CA ALA A 99 -15.59 -2.22 3.90
C ALA A 99 -16.44 -2.71 2.71
N LEU A 100 -15.87 -2.80 1.50
CA LEU A 100 -16.57 -3.32 0.31
C LEU A 100 -17.04 -4.76 0.56
N GLU A 101 -18.28 -5.07 0.19
CA GLU A 101 -18.89 -6.37 0.48
C GLU A 101 -18.05 -7.54 -0.05
N PHE A 102 -17.57 -7.45 -1.28
CA PHE A 102 -16.73 -8.48 -1.88
C PHE A 102 -15.38 -8.62 -1.18
N MET A 103 -14.79 -7.52 -0.70
CA MET A 103 -13.53 -7.58 0.07
C MET A 103 -13.77 -8.16 1.45
N ARG A 104 -14.82 -7.76 2.17
CA ARG A 104 -15.18 -8.37 3.46
C ARG A 104 -15.41 -9.87 3.33
N ALA A 105 -15.99 -10.32 2.23
CA ALA A 105 -16.15 -11.74 1.94
C ALA A 105 -14.80 -12.42 1.64
N PHE A 106 -13.92 -11.76 0.87
CA PHE A 106 -12.60 -12.29 0.53
C PHE A 106 -11.66 -12.38 1.74
N MET A 107 -11.63 -11.36 2.61
CA MET A 107 -10.77 -11.30 3.80
C MET A 107 -11.04 -12.40 4.83
N LYS A 108 -12.22 -13.05 4.77
CA LYS A 108 -12.57 -14.21 5.60
C LYS A 108 -12.03 -15.53 5.05
N LYS A 109 -11.57 -15.56 3.80
CA LYS A 109 -11.05 -16.78 3.17
C LYS A 109 -9.61 -17.03 3.65
N PRO A 110 -9.19 -18.31 3.81
CA PRO A 110 -7.81 -18.64 4.17
C PRO A 110 -6.77 -18.04 3.22
N ALA A 111 -7.14 -17.86 1.95
CA ALA A 111 -6.28 -17.25 0.93
C ALA A 111 -5.84 -15.81 1.27
N PHE A 112 -6.59 -15.07 2.10
CA PHE A 112 -6.23 -13.72 2.50
C PHE A 112 -5.04 -13.67 3.47
N SER A 113 -4.79 -14.76 4.21
CA SER A 113 -3.69 -14.86 5.18
C SER A 113 -2.43 -15.52 4.60
N LEU A 114 -2.34 -15.65 3.27
CA LEU A 114 -1.15 -16.19 2.64
C LEU A 114 0.04 -15.23 2.81
N PRO A 115 1.29 -15.74 2.89
CA PRO A 115 2.48 -14.91 2.97
C PRO A 115 2.56 -13.93 1.80
N LEU A 116 3.09 -12.74 2.08
CA LEU A 116 3.21 -11.67 1.10
C LEU A 116 4.26 -12.00 0.03
N ASN A 117 5.38 -12.56 0.48
CA ASN A 117 6.50 -12.92 -0.36
C ASN A 117 6.80 -14.42 -0.32
N ASN A 118 7.61 -14.88 -1.28
CA ASN A 118 8.05 -16.27 -1.30
C ASN A 118 9.05 -16.58 -0.16
N LYS A 119 9.47 -17.86 -0.08
CA LYS A 119 10.31 -18.37 1.00
C LYS A 119 11.76 -17.87 1.01
N THR A 120 12.21 -17.09 0.02
CA THR A 120 13.58 -16.53 0.02
C THR A 120 13.63 -15.07 0.48
N ALA A 121 12.49 -14.41 0.63
CA ALA A 121 12.43 -13.05 1.16
C ALA A 121 12.82 -13.01 2.65
N THR A 122 13.39 -11.88 3.07
CA THR A 122 13.67 -11.54 4.47
C THR A 122 12.41 -11.07 5.18
N PHE A 123 11.56 -10.29 4.50
CA PHE A 123 10.22 -9.91 4.99
C PHE A 123 9.15 -10.68 4.21
N ARG A 124 8.23 -11.36 4.91
CA ARG A 124 7.25 -12.29 4.34
C ARG A 124 5.87 -12.06 4.90
#